data_AF-A0A3D4P6W0-F1
#
_entry.id   AF-A0A3D4P6W0-F1
#
_cell.length_a   1.000
_cell.length_b   1.000
_cell.length_c   1.000
_cell.angle_alpha   90.00
_cell.angle_beta   90.00
_cell.angle_gamma   90.00
#
_symmetry.space_group_name_H-M   'P 1'
#
loop_
_entity.id
_entity.type
_entity.pdbx_description
1 polymer ?
#
loop_
_entity_poly.entity_id
_entity_poly.type
_entity_poly.pdbx_seq_one_letter_code
_entity_poly.pdbx_strand_id
1 'polypeptide(L)'
;MEYSLKRMDLLSMNSDKMNPQDREQIIQAIQNGRKIEAIKIYRECTDSSLLEAKNFIEGLTEELREQNPGSIPEKSSGCGTAVLICLIFPAISLYYLFIS
;
A
#
# COMPACT_ATOMS: atom_id res chain seq x y z
N MET A 1 -8.69 12.45 -11.20
CA MET A 1 -9.93 11.96 -11.87
C MET A 1 -9.63 10.80 -12.81
N GLU A 2 -8.58 10.87 -13.65
CA GLU A 2 -8.16 9.77 -14.55
C GLU A 2 -7.79 8.46 -13.83
N TYR A 3 -7.26 8.56 -12.61
CA TYR A 3 -6.89 7.40 -11.79
C TYR A 3 -8.08 6.48 -11.42
N SER A 4 -9.28 7.00 -11.11
CA SER A 4 -10.43 6.15 -10.76
C SER A 4 -10.97 5.37 -11.96
N LEU A 5 -10.92 5.95 -13.16
CA LEU A 5 -11.39 5.29 -14.38
C LEU A 5 -10.45 4.13 -14.76
N LYS A 6 -9.13 4.37 -14.70
CA LYS A 6 -8.12 3.32 -14.92
C LYS A 6 -8.12 2.24 -13.83
N ARG A 7 -8.53 2.57 -12.59
CA ARG A 7 -8.66 1.63 -11.48
C ARG A 7 -9.86 0.69 -11.64
N MET A 8 -11.00 1.17 -12.15
CA MET A 8 -12.17 0.34 -12.44
C MET A 8 -11.88 -0.67 -13.57
N ASP A 9 -11.17 -0.28 -14.63
CA ASP A 9 -10.75 -1.20 -15.69
C ASP A 9 -9.76 -2.27 -15.18
N LEU A 10 -8.81 -1.89 -14.32
CA LEU A 10 -7.84 -2.82 -13.72
C LEU A 10 -8.52 -3.85 -12.81
N LEU A 11 -9.54 -3.44 -12.06
CA LEU A 11 -10.34 -4.34 -11.21
C LEU A 11 -11.18 -5.31 -12.08
N SER A 12 -11.78 -4.82 -13.16
CA SER A 12 -12.59 -5.61 -14.09
C SER A 12 -11.76 -6.62 -14.89
N MET A 13 -10.65 -6.18 -15.50
CA MET A 13 -9.77 -7.06 -16.31
C MET A 13 -9.09 -8.15 -15.48
N ASN A 14 -8.80 -7.91 -14.20
CA ASN A 14 -8.09 -8.88 -13.38
C ASN A 14 -9.01 -9.85 -12.65
N SER A 15 -10.30 -9.52 -12.47
CA SER A 15 -11.28 -10.43 -11.88
C SER A 15 -11.52 -11.68 -12.73
N ASP A 16 -11.26 -11.62 -14.04
CA ASP A 16 -11.43 -12.74 -14.98
C ASP A 16 -10.25 -13.73 -14.97
N LYS A 17 -9.06 -13.28 -14.54
CA LYS A 17 -7.85 -14.12 -14.48
C LYS A 17 -7.63 -14.78 -13.12
N MET A 18 -8.45 -14.44 -12.13
CA MET A 18 -8.25 -14.85 -10.74
C MET A 18 -9.26 -15.92 -10.33
N ASN A 19 -8.76 -17.05 -9.81
CA ASN A 19 -9.63 -18.09 -9.27
C ASN A 19 -10.36 -17.53 -8.02
N PRO A 20 -11.65 -17.83 -7.80
CA PRO A 20 -12.37 -17.34 -6.62
C PRO A 20 -11.69 -17.66 -5.28
N GLN A 21 -10.99 -18.78 -5.19
CA GLN A 21 -10.21 -19.21 -4.03
C GLN A 21 -9.06 -18.24 -3.73
N ASP A 22 -8.32 -17.82 -4.75
CA ASP A 22 -7.21 -16.89 -4.59
C ASP A 22 -7.75 -15.52 -4.14
N ARG A 23 -8.92 -15.12 -4.65
CA ARG A 23 -9.58 -13.86 -4.28
C ARG A 23 -9.95 -13.84 -2.80
N GLU A 24 -10.50 -14.94 -2.30
CA GLU A 24 -10.80 -15.09 -0.88
C GLU A 24 -9.53 -15.04 -0.02
N GLN A 25 -8.44 -15.72 -0.44
CA GLN A 25 -7.16 -15.67 0.26
C GLN A 25 -6.58 -14.25 0.34
N ILE A 26 -6.69 -13.48 -0.75
CA ILE A 26 -6.29 -12.08 -0.79
C ILE A 26 -7.09 -11.25 0.23
N ILE A 27 -8.42 -11.40 0.25
CA ILE A 27 -9.28 -10.67 1.17
C ILE A 27 -8.95 -11.02 2.63
N GLN A 28 -8.76 -12.31 2.92
CA GLN A 28 -8.35 -12.79 4.24
C GLN A 28 -6.98 -12.23 4.65
N ALA A 29 -6.01 -12.20 3.74
CA ALA A 29 -4.70 -11.63 4.00
C ALA A 29 -4.80 -10.12 4.29
N ILE A 30 -5.64 -9.37 3.56
CA ILE A 30 -5.87 -7.94 3.79
C ILE A 30 -6.51 -7.69 5.15
N GLN A 31 -7.57 -8.42 5.50
CA GLN A 31 -8.27 -8.31 6.80
C GLN A 31 -7.33 -8.58 7.97
N ASN A 32 -6.43 -9.55 7.81
CA ASN A 32 -5.42 -9.87 8.82
C ASN A 32 -4.22 -8.91 8.85
N GLY A 33 -4.22 -7.83 8.04
CA GLY A 33 -3.11 -6.87 7.93
C GLY A 33 -1.89 -7.38 7.15
N ARG A 34 -1.95 -8.57 6.53
CA ARG A 34 -0.87 -9.20 5.77
C ARG A 34 -0.87 -8.77 4.30
N LYS A 35 -0.79 -7.45 4.05
CA LYS A 35 -0.86 -6.87 2.70
C LYS A 35 0.23 -7.39 1.75
N ILE A 36 1.42 -7.72 2.27
CA ILE A 36 2.53 -8.26 1.47
C ILE A 36 2.20 -9.65 0.93
N GLU A 37 1.54 -10.49 1.72
CA GLU A 37 1.07 -11.82 1.29
C GLU A 37 0.00 -11.68 0.21
N ALA A 38 -0.94 -10.76 0.40
CA ALA A 38 -1.97 -10.46 -0.59
C ALA A 38 -1.38 -10.01 -1.95
N ILE A 39 -0.33 -9.18 -1.91
CA ILE A 39 0.42 -8.77 -3.12
C ILE A 39 1.13 -9.95 -3.77
N LYS A 40 1.68 -10.87 -2.97
CA LYS A 40 2.38 -12.07 -3.47
C LYS A 40 1.41 -12.99 -4.21
N ILE A 41 0.28 -13.34 -3.59
CA ILE A 41 -0.78 -14.17 -4.19
C ILE A 41 -1.25 -13.53 -5.50
N TYR A 42 -1.52 -12.23 -5.50
CA TYR A 42 -1.96 -11.52 -6.71
C TYR A 42 -0.94 -11.65 -7.84
N ARG A 43 0.36 -11.47 -7.56
CA ARG A 43 1.41 -11.59 -8.56
C ARG A 43 1.56 -13.01 -9.10
N GLU A 44 1.42 -14.02 -8.26
CA GLU A 44 1.51 -15.42 -8.67
C GLU A 44 0.34 -15.82 -9.60
N CYS A 45 -0.85 -15.27 -9.38
CA CYS A 45 -2.02 -15.57 -10.22
C CYS A 45 -2.03 -14.78 -11.55
N THR A 46 -1.39 -13.61 -11.61
CA THR A 46 -1.59 -12.63 -12.70
C THR A 46 -0.31 -12.27 -13.46
N ASP A 47 0.85 -12.69 -12.95
CA ASP A 47 2.19 -12.27 -13.41
C ASP A 47 2.36 -10.74 -13.47
N SER A 48 1.58 -10.00 -12.68
CA SER A 48 1.59 -8.54 -12.67
C SER A 48 2.90 -7.96 -12.14
N SER A 49 3.20 -6.72 -12.56
CA SER A 49 4.26 -5.92 -11.95
C SER A 49 3.95 -5.63 -10.48
N LEU A 50 5.00 -5.50 -9.66
CA LEU A 50 4.88 -5.21 -8.23
C LEU A 50 4.07 -3.93 -7.95
N LEU A 51 4.22 -2.93 -8.83
CA LEU A 51 3.48 -1.67 -8.71
C LEU A 51 1.97 -1.87 -8.94
N GLU A 52 1.59 -2.66 -9.93
CA GLU A 52 0.18 -2.94 -10.22
C GLU A 52 -0.45 -3.77 -9.12
N ALA A 53 0.24 -4.83 -8.66
CA ALA A 53 -0.22 -5.64 -7.55
C ALA A 53 -0.40 -4.80 -6.27
N LYS A 54 0.55 -3.91 -5.95
CA LYS A 54 0.43 -3.00 -4.82
C LYS A 54 -0.77 -2.06 -4.99
N ASN A 55 -0.95 -1.46 -6.16
CA ASN A 55 -2.04 -0.51 -6.41
C ASN A 55 -3.41 -1.19 -6.34
N PHE A 56 -3.52 -2.43 -6.84
CA PHE A 56 -4.73 -3.23 -6.74
C PHE A 56 -5.07 -3.54 -5.28
N ILE A 57 -4.09 -4.07 -4.52
CA ILE A 57 -4.30 -4.45 -3.12
C ILE A 57 -4.58 -3.24 -2.23
N GLU A 58 -3.92 -2.09 -2.47
CA GLU A 58 -4.24 -0.85 -1.75
C GLU A 58 -5.64 -0.35 -2.09
N GLY A 59 -6.09 -0.44 -3.35
CA GLY A 59 -7.47 -0.12 -3.75
C GLY A 59 -8.48 -1.03 -3.07
N LEU A 60 -8.27 -2.35 -3.13
CA LEU A 60 -9.14 -3.34 -2.51
C LEU A 60 -9.20 -3.18 -0.99
N THR A 61 -8.08 -2.85 -0.35
CA THR A 61 -8.03 -2.56 1.08
C THR A 61 -8.89 -1.34 1.42
N GLU A 62 -8.86 -0.30 0.59
CA GLU A 62 -9.66 0.92 0.79
C GLU A 62 -11.16 0.62 0.66
N GLU A 63 -11.55 -0.11 -0.38
CA GLU A 63 -12.94 -0.54 -0.60
C GLU A 63 -13.46 -1.41 0.56
N LEU A 64 -12.64 -2.36 1.03
CA LEU A 64 -13.00 -3.19 2.19
C LEU A 64 -13.13 -2.36 3.48
N ARG A 65 -12.35 -1.26 3.60
CA ARG A 65 -12.43 -0.35 4.74
C ARG A 65 -13.72 0.47 4.70
N GLU A 66 -14.17 0.90 3.52
CA GLU A 66 -15.45 1.60 3.36
C GLU A 66 -16.65 0.68 3.65
N GLN A 67 -16.57 -0.60 3.27
CA GLN A 67 -17.63 -1.57 3.53
C GLN A 67 -17.70 -2.04 4.99
N ASN A 68 -16.59 -1.99 5.73
CA ASN A 68 -16.53 -2.42 7.13
C ASN A 68 -15.55 -1.53 7.93
N PRO A 69 -16.04 -0.46 8.60
CA PRO A 69 -15.20 0.53 9.29
C PRO A 69 -14.51 0.05 10.59
N GLY A 70 -14.24 -1.26 10.75
CA GLY A 70 -13.62 -1.81 11.97
C GLY A 70 -12.75 -3.06 11.82
N SER A 71 -12.58 -3.61 10.62
CA SER A 71 -11.90 -4.91 10.41
C SER A 71 -10.50 -4.83 9.81
N ILE A 72 -9.98 -3.63 9.51
CA ILE A 72 -8.65 -3.48 8.87
C ILE A 72 -7.73 -2.66 9.79
N PRO A 73 -6.58 -3.21 10.22
CA PRO A 73 -5.65 -2.49 11.09
C PRO A 73 -5.08 -1.25 10.38
N GLU A 74 -5.16 -0.10 11.06
CA GLU A 74 -4.68 1.18 10.54
C GLU A 74 -3.17 1.16 10.24
N LYS A 75 -2.82 1.72 9.08
CA LYS A 75 -1.43 1.93 8.64
C LYS A 75 -0.82 3.06 9.46
N SER A 76 -0.22 2.75 10.62
CA SER A 76 0.50 3.75 11.42
C SER A 76 1.86 4.07 10.79
N SER A 77 1.89 5.05 9.88
CA SER A 77 3.12 5.66 9.40
C SER A 77 3.50 6.87 10.26
N GLY A 78 4.55 6.77 11.07
CA GLY A 78 5.19 7.95 11.67
C GLY A 78 6.05 7.68 12.90
N CYS A 79 7.38 7.76 12.75
CA CYS A 79 8.33 8.09 13.83
C CYS A 79 9.79 8.32 13.33
N GLY A 80 10.17 7.78 12.15
CA GLY A 80 11.57 7.87 11.70
C GLY A 80 12.03 9.25 11.20
N THR A 81 11.14 10.01 10.56
CA THR A 81 11.51 11.26 9.86
C THR A 81 11.82 12.42 10.81
N ALA A 82 11.16 12.48 11.97
CA ALA A 82 11.40 13.53 12.97
C ALA A 82 12.81 13.45 13.57
N VAL A 83 13.35 12.23 13.76
CA VAL A 83 14.68 12.02 14.32
C VAL A 83 15.79 12.51 13.38
N LEU A 84 15.66 12.25 12.08
CA LEU A 84 16.63 12.74 11.08
C LEU A 84 16.63 14.26 10.98
N ILE A 85 15.45 14.88 11.01
CA ILE A 85 15.33 16.35 10.97
C ILE A 85 15.98 16.97 12.23
N CYS A 86 15.74 16.42 13.41
CA CYS A 86 16.33 16.92 14.66
C CYS A 86 17.86 16.85 14.71
N LEU A 87 18.50 15.89 14.04
CA LEU A 87 19.96 15.76 14.05
C LEU A 87 20.64 16.60 12.97
N ILE A 88 20.00 16.75 11.82
CA ILE A 88 20.57 17.44 10.66
C ILE A 88 20.47 18.97 10.83
N PHE A 89 19.37 19.48 11.40
CA PHE A 89 19.17 20.92 11.60
C PHE A 89 20.25 21.61 12.45
N PRO A 90 20.64 21.11 13.64
CA PRO A 90 21.69 21.73 14.44
C PRO A 90 23.08 21.56 13.82
N ALA A 91 23.35 20.44 13.14
CA ALA A 91 24.63 20.20 12.47
C ALA A 91 24.85 21.17 11.29
N ILE A 92 23.81 21.40 10.48
CA ILE A 92 23.86 22.39 9.39
C ILE A 92 24.03 23.80 9.96
N SER A 93 23.29 24.15 11.02
CA SER A 93 23.40 25.47 11.66
C SER A 93 24.80 25.73 12.24
N LEU A 94 25.44 24.71 12.84
CA LEU A 94 26.81 24.80 13.35
C LEU A 94 27.85 24.91 12.22
N TYR A 95 27.64 24.21 11.11
CA TYR A 95 28.52 24.28 9.94
C TYR A 95 28.54 25.69 9.31
N TYR A 96 27.37 26.33 9.19
CA TYR A 96 27.28 27.70 8.68
C TYR A 96 27.88 28.74 9.65
N LEU A 97 27.85 28.49 10.96
CA LEU A 97 28.53 29.35 11.93
C LEU A 97 30.06 29.22 11.83
N PHE A 98 30.57 28.02 11.52
CA PHE A 98 32.01 27.76 11.41
C PHE A 98 32.63 28.30 10.12
N ILE A 99 31.84 28.51 9.06
CA ILE A 99 32.31 29.03 7.78
C ILE A 99 32.24 30.56 7.66
N SER A 100 31.60 31.24 8.63
CA SER A 100 31.50 32.70 8.72
C SER A 100 32.55 33.28 9.66
#